data_AF-A0A0C2DAS1-F1
#
_entry.id   AF-A0A0C2DAS1-F1
#
_cell.length_a   1.000
_cell.length_b   1.000
_cell.length_c   1.000
_cell.angle_alpha   90.00
_cell.angle_beta   90.00
_cell.angle_gamma   90.00
#
_symmetry.space_group_name_H-M   'P 1'
#
loop_
_entity.id
_entity.type
_entity.pdbx_description
1 polymer ?
#
loop_
_entity_poly.entity_id
_entity_poly.type
_entity_poly.pdbx_seq_one_letter_code
_entity_poly.pdbx_strand_id
1 'polypeptide(L)'
;METDDFYKLRDDSVTLDPLVNIHEIIFRPLDKLVFNAPFDFDNITYHMTVLNNTVHPIAFAIKGRNCIPRVIAYPPYGILKSKEKIPIAITMRVGLL
;
A
#
# COMPACT_ATOMS: atom_id res chain seq x y z
N MET A 1 -36.62 -10.15 -6.77
CA MET A 1 -35.68 -10.94 -7.59
C MET A 1 -34.57 -9.97 -7.95
N GLU A 2 -33.61 -9.83 -7.04
CA GLU A 2 -32.48 -8.90 -7.19
C GLU A 2 -31.51 -9.54 -8.17
N THR A 3 -31.33 -8.90 -9.34
CA THR A 3 -30.41 -9.36 -10.37
C THR A 3 -29.03 -8.80 -10.08
N ASP A 4 -28.07 -9.70 -9.87
CA ASP A 4 -26.66 -9.41 -9.64
C ASP A 4 -26.04 -8.54 -10.74
N ASP A 5 -25.66 -7.32 -10.39
CA ASP A 5 -24.97 -6.33 -11.24
C ASP A 5 -23.51 -6.69 -11.57
N PHE A 6 -23.13 -7.96 -11.44
CA PHE A 6 -21.75 -8.45 -11.54
C PHE A 6 -21.17 -8.41 -12.97
N TYR A 7 -21.94 -8.03 -13.99
CA TYR A 7 -21.56 -8.17 -15.41
C TYR A 7 -21.36 -6.86 -16.20
N LYS A 8 -21.39 -5.69 -15.58
CA LYS A 8 -21.22 -4.40 -16.31
C LYS A 8 -19.86 -3.74 -16.19
N LEU A 9 -18.77 -4.49 -16.37
CA LEU A 9 -17.45 -3.89 -16.58
C LEU A 9 -16.66 -4.61 -17.67
N ARG A 10 -17.08 -4.39 -18.93
CA ARG A 10 -16.21 -4.43 -20.10
C ARG A 10 -16.68 -3.36 -21.07
N ASP A 11 -16.03 -2.21 -21.03
CA ASP A 11 -15.89 -1.33 -22.18
C ASP A 11 -14.45 -0.81 -22.20
N ASP A 12 -13.72 -1.22 -23.24
CA ASP A 12 -12.29 -1.03 -23.49
C ASP A 12 -11.93 0.40 -23.93
N SER A 13 -12.55 1.43 -23.34
CA SER A 13 -12.23 2.83 -23.67
C SER A 13 -12.58 3.80 -22.55
N VAL A 14 -12.13 3.53 -21.31
CA VAL A 14 -12.15 4.56 -20.26
C VAL A 14 -11.01 5.51 -20.55
N THR A 15 -11.31 6.63 -21.21
CA THR A 15 -10.51 7.84 -21.11
C THR A 15 -10.52 8.25 -19.64
N LEU A 16 -9.48 7.82 -18.91
CA LEU A 16 -9.29 8.15 -17.51
C LEU A 16 -9.22 9.67 -17.40
N ASP A 17 -10.11 10.27 -16.61
CA ASP A 17 -9.85 11.61 -16.08
C ASP A 17 -8.45 11.55 -15.42
N PRO A 18 -7.49 12.38 -15.85
CA PRO A 18 -6.08 12.26 -15.44
C PRO A 18 -5.85 12.59 -13.94
N LEU A 19 -6.92 12.93 -13.23
CA LEU A 19 -6.90 13.32 -11.83
C LEU A 19 -7.18 12.10 -10.94
N VAL A 20 -6.14 11.27 -10.78
CA VAL A 20 -6.01 10.27 -9.70
C VAL A 20 -7.06 9.16 -9.70
N ASN A 21 -6.81 8.10 -10.48
CA ASN A 21 -7.53 6.85 -10.31
C ASN A 21 -7.08 6.17 -8.99
N ILE A 22 -7.84 6.39 -7.91
CA ILE A 22 -7.59 5.87 -6.57
C ILE A 22 -7.60 4.33 -6.45
N HIS A 23 -7.91 3.60 -7.54
CA HIS A 23 -7.93 2.14 -7.59
C HIS A 23 -6.70 1.53 -8.29
N GLU A 24 -5.73 2.34 -8.71
CA GLU A 24 -4.52 1.85 -9.39
C GLU A 24 -3.61 1.05 -8.46
N ILE A 25 -3.47 1.51 -7.22
CA ILE A 25 -2.65 0.88 -6.19
C ILE A 25 -3.54 0.47 -5.03
N ILE A 26 -3.54 -0.83 -4.71
CA ILE A 26 -4.30 -1.39 -3.60
C ILE A 26 -3.35 -1.66 -2.44
N PHE A 27 -3.65 -1.10 -1.27
CA PHE A 27 -2.92 -1.31 -0.04
C PHE A 27 -3.65 -2.31 0.87
N ARG A 28 -2.90 -3.15 1.59
CA ARG A 28 -3.44 -3.99 2.68
C ARG A 28 -2.53 -3.84 3.89
N PRO A 29 -2.99 -3.27 5.02
CA PRO A 29 -4.32 -2.70 5.27
C PRO A 29 -4.60 -1.44 4.40
N LEU A 30 -5.89 -1.15 4.15
CA LEU A 30 -6.33 -0.14 3.17
C LEU A 30 -6.09 1.31 3.65
N ASP A 31 -6.38 1.58 4.92
CA ASP A 31 -6.48 2.95 5.44
C ASP A 31 -5.44 3.23 6.54
N LYS A 32 -5.27 2.29 7.47
CA LYS A 32 -4.34 2.45 8.60
C LYS A 32 -3.63 1.16 8.96
N LEU A 33 -2.37 1.30 9.35
CA LEU A 33 -1.58 0.27 10.01
C LEU A 33 -1.51 0.59 11.50
N VAL A 34 -1.94 -0.34 12.35
CA VAL A 34 -1.97 -0.16 13.81
C VAL A 34 -0.85 -0.98 14.43
N PHE A 35 0.05 -0.31 15.16
CA PHE A 35 1.05 -0.97 15.97
C PHE A 35 0.42 -1.34 17.32
N ASN A 36 0.23 -2.63 17.56
CA ASN A 36 -0.31 -3.10 18.82
C ASN A 36 0.79 -3.25 19.86
N ALA A 37 0.44 -2.97 21.12
CA ALA A 37 1.27 -3.27 22.28
C ALA A 37 1.51 -4.79 22.39
N PRO A 38 2.61 -5.24 23.03
CA PRO A 38 3.54 -4.46 23.86
C PRO A 38 4.61 -3.71 23.07
N PHE A 39 4.98 -2.52 23.58
CA PHE A 39 6.07 -1.70 23.05
C PHE A 39 7.41 -1.94 23.75
N ASP A 40 7.54 -3.07 24.44
CA ASP A 40 8.74 -3.42 25.20
C ASP A 40 9.85 -4.02 24.31
N PHE A 41 9.53 -4.25 23.04
CA PHE A 41 10.49 -4.73 22.03
C PHE A 41 11.21 -3.54 21.38
N ASP A 42 12.53 -3.66 21.20
CA ASP A 42 13.36 -2.65 20.53
C ASP A 42 12.83 -2.28 19.15
N ASN A 43 12.29 -3.26 18.42
CA ASN A 43 11.77 -3.11 17.07
C ASN A 43 10.45 -3.87 16.90
N ILE A 44 9.42 -3.20 16.41
CA ILE A 44 8.13 -3.80 16.05
C ILE A 44 7.97 -3.72 14.54
N THR A 45 7.91 -4.87 13.87
CA THR A 45 7.77 -4.94 12.41
C THR A 45 6.40 -5.45 12.02
N TYR A 46 5.72 -4.69 11.17
CA TYR A 46 4.49 -5.10 10.51
C TYR A 46 4.68 -5.16 9.01
N HIS A 47 3.83 -5.95 8.34
CA HIS A 47 3.84 -6.03 6.89
C HIS A 47 2.61 -5.35 6.32
N MET A 48 2.83 -4.40 5.42
CA MET A 48 1.80 -3.93 4.50
C MET A 48 2.01 -4.60 3.14
N THR A 49 0.94 -4.87 2.41
CA THR A 49 1.03 -5.33 1.02
C THR A 49 0.63 -4.19 0.11
N VAL A 50 1.41 -3.99 -0.95
CA VAL A 50 1.10 -3.07 -2.05
C VAL A 50 0.90 -3.89 -3.31
N LEU A 51 -0.24 -3.71 -3.95
CA LEU A 51 -0.63 -4.38 -5.19
C LEU A 51 -0.84 -3.34 -6.29
N ASN A 52 -0.20 -3.54 -7.43
CA ASN A 52 -0.53 -2.81 -8.64
C ASN A 52 -1.70 -3.49 -9.35
N ASN A 53 -2.86 -2.84 -9.42
CA ASN A 53 -4.04 -3.36 -10.09
C ASN A 53 -4.10 -2.99 -11.59
N THR A 54 -3.18 -2.15 -12.05
CA THR A 54 -3.16 -1.67 -13.44
C THR A 54 -2.44 -2.64 -14.39
N VAL A 55 -2.65 -2.42 -15.69
CA VAL A 55 -1.97 -3.14 -16.78
C VAL A 55 -0.52 -2.64 -16.97
N HIS A 56 -0.22 -1.44 -16.50
CA HIS A 56 1.08 -0.79 -16.69
C HIS A 56 1.96 -0.91 -15.43
N PRO A 57 3.30 -0.91 -15.59
CA PRO A 57 4.20 -0.85 -14.44
C PRO A 57 4.08 0.51 -13.72
N ILE A 58 4.05 0.47 -12.39
CA ILE A 58 3.96 1.66 -11.54
C ILE A 58 5.19 1.74 -10.64
N ALA A 59 5.80 2.92 -10.55
CA ALA A 59 6.82 3.22 -9.56
C ALA A 59 6.17 3.71 -8.26
N PHE A 60 6.61 3.19 -7.11
CA PHE A 60 6.14 3.62 -5.80
C PHE A 60 7.29 4.07 -4.91
N ALA A 61 7.00 5.00 -4.00
CA ALA A 61 7.89 5.45 -2.96
C ALA A 61 7.12 5.64 -1.66
N ILE A 62 7.66 5.14 -0.56
CA ILE A 62 7.04 5.24 0.77
C ILE A 62 7.76 6.33 1.54
N LYS A 63 6.98 7.31 1.99
CA LYS A 63 7.49 8.42 2.79
C LYS A 63 6.89 8.37 4.18
N GLY A 64 7.74 8.14 5.18
CA GLY A 64 7.37 8.37 6.57
C GLY A 64 7.28 9.87 6.85
N ARG A 65 6.21 10.30 7.55
CA ARG A 65 6.02 11.70 7.95
C ARG A 65 6.90 12.13 9.12
N ASN A 66 7.41 11.18 9.91
CA ASN A 66 7.91 11.50 11.25
C ASN A 66 9.24 12.25 11.21
N CYS A 67 9.27 13.42 11.85
CA CYS A 67 10.46 14.23 12.13
C CYS A 67 11.42 13.55 13.15
N ILE A 68 11.09 12.34 13.61
CA ILE A 68 11.92 11.48 14.46
C ILE A 68 12.07 10.12 13.76
N PRO A 69 13.28 9.59 13.52
CA PRO A 69 13.56 8.42 12.68
C PRO A 69 13.20 7.09 13.36
N ARG A 70 11.95 6.96 13.81
CA ARG A 70 11.44 5.78 14.50
C ARG A 70 10.76 4.79 13.56
N VAL A 71 10.33 5.21 12.37
CA VAL A 71 9.62 4.33 11.42
C VAL A 71 10.43 4.17 10.15
N ILE A 72 10.74 2.93 9.81
CA ILE A 72 11.52 2.54 8.63
C ILE A 72 10.65 1.62 7.78
N ALA A 73 10.67 1.79 6.46
CA ALA A 73 9.99 0.91 5.52
C ALA A 73 11.00 0.23 4.58
N TYR A 74 10.83 -1.07 4.34
CA TYR A 74 11.66 -1.86 3.45
C TYR A 74 10.82 -2.82 2.60
N PRO A 75 10.92 -2.80 1.26
CA PRO A 75 11.66 -1.82 0.44
C PRO A 75 11.00 -0.42 0.50
N PRO A 76 11.78 0.68 0.56
CA PRO A 76 11.23 2.04 0.63
C PRO A 76 10.74 2.58 -0.72
N TYR A 77 11.25 2.05 -1.82
CA TYR A 77 10.85 2.39 -3.18
C TYR A 77 10.99 1.17 -4.08
N GLY A 78 10.32 1.18 -5.22
CA GLY A 78 10.41 0.09 -6.19
C GLY A 78 9.51 0.31 -7.40
N ILE A 79 9.58 -0.64 -8.32
CA ILE A 79 8.71 -0.72 -9.48
C ILE A 79 7.84 -1.97 -9.33
N LEU A 80 6.53 -1.80 -9.36
CA LEU A 80 5.54 -2.86 -9.37
C LEU A 80 5.14 -3.14 -10.81
N LYS A 81 5.36 -4.37 -11.30
CA LYS A 81 4.84 -4.81 -12.59
C LYS A 81 3.32 -4.93 -12.54
N SER A 82 2.70 -5.13 -13.70
CA SER A 82 1.25 -5.35 -13.78
C SER A 82 0.83 -6.51 -12.88
N LYS A 83 -0.19 -6.29 -12.05
CA LYS A 83 -0.77 -7.30 -11.14
C LYS A 83 0.22 -7.86 -10.11
N GLU A 84 1.36 -7.19 -9.90
CA GLU A 84 2.35 -7.61 -8.92
C GLU A 84 1.98 -7.14 -7.51
N LYS A 85 2.18 -8.02 -6.53
CA LYS A 85 2.02 -7.71 -5.10
C LYS A 85 3.38 -7.83 -4.40
N ILE A 86 3.73 -6.83 -3.61
CA ILE A 86 4.96 -6.83 -2.82
C ILE A 86 4.63 -6.61 -1.35
N PRO A 87 5.16 -7.45 -0.44
CA PRO A 87 5.12 -7.18 0.99
C PRO A 87 6.18 -6.15 1.34
N ILE A 88 5.80 -5.17 2.15
CA ILE A 88 6.65 -4.09 2.64
C ILE A 88 6.66 -4.20 4.15
N ALA A 89 7.86 -4.38 4.70
CA ALA A 89 8.10 -4.39 6.13
C ALA A 89 8.18 -2.94 6.63
N ILE A 90 7.30 -2.59 7.57
CA ILE A 90 7.32 -1.34 8.30
C ILE A 90 7.77 -1.65 9.71
N THR A 91 8.96 -1.20 10.05
CA THR A 91 9.58 -1.39 11.35
C THR A 91 9.54 -0.10 12.15
N MET A 92 8.97 -0.16 13.34
CA MET A 92 8.99 0.89 14.34
C MET A 92 10.06 0.59 15.39
N ARG A 93 11.03 1.48 15.55
CA ARG A 93 12.02 1.48 16.63
C ARG A 93 11.43 2.16 17.85
N VAL A 94 11.42 1.45 18.99
CA VAL A 94 10.88 1.99 20.24
C VAL A 94 11.97 2.65 21.11
N GLY A 95 13.24 2.29 20.92
CA GLY A 95 14.37 2.87 21.64
C GLY A 95 14.91 4.16 21.01
N LEU A 96 14.64 5.31 21.66
CA LEU A 96 15.46 6.53 21.80
C LEU A 96 14.51 7.69 22.19
N LEU A 97 14.24 7.76 23.48
CA LEU A 97 14.02 9.00 24.23
C LEU A 97 15.23 9.20 25.14
#